data_AF-A0A2H9QUX0-F1
#
_entry.id   AF-A0A2H9QUX0-F1
#
_cell.length_a   1.000
_cell.length_b   1.000
_cell.length_c   1.000
_cell.angle_alpha   90.00
_cell.angle_beta   90.00
_cell.angle_gamma   90.00
#
_symmetry.space_group_name_H-M   'P 1'
#
loop_
_entity.id
_entity.type
_entity.pdbx_description
1 polymer ?
#
loop_
_entity_poly.entity_id
_entity_poly.type
_entity_poly.pdbx_seq_one_letter_code
_entity_poly.pdbx_strand_id
1 'polypeptide(L)'
;MKIGEDKFRTDQIKPTAFYSSEDEKIKLNWFCYELSMGIYNELKEHLEKRLKKYKIDDKSIAGFSIYISKTIKEDILQKLSGKIERVCFSYEMVVSYFPTLDDRLVSKMLDAILKAWDEQLGFCEACPTRCISEKGAYCTMFDDGPY
;
A
#
# COMPACT_ATOMS: atom_id res chain seq x y z
N MET A 1 14.99 23.81 11.57
CA MET A 1 13.67 23.17 11.78
C MET A 1 13.84 21.71 11.42
N LYS A 2 13.95 20.82 12.43
CA LYS A 2 14.14 19.38 12.18
C LYS A 2 12.78 18.80 11.79
N ILE A 3 12.62 18.49 10.51
CA ILE A 3 11.47 17.72 10.02
C ILE A 3 11.63 16.32 10.63
N GLY A 4 10.56 15.83 11.25
CA GLY A 4 10.55 14.55 11.96
C GLY A 4 10.65 13.39 10.98
N GLU A 5 11.87 13.09 10.55
CA GLU A 5 12.20 11.80 9.98
C GLU A 5 12.22 10.76 11.11
N ASP A 6 11.64 9.59 10.83
CA ASP A 6 11.76 8.36 11.62
C ASP A 6 10.72 8.09 12.74
N LYS A 7 9.42 8.08 12.41
CA LYS A 7 8.39 7.50 13.30
C LYS A 7 7.71 6.22 12.82
N PHE A 8 7.97 5.77 11.59
CA PHE A 8 7.40 4.53 11.05
C PHE A 8 8.38 3.85 10.07
N ARG A 9 9.63 3.60 10.49
CA ARG A 9 10.40 2.51 9.88
C ARG A 9 9.70 1.20 10.21
N THR A 10 8.80 0.76 9.34
CA THR A 10 7.98 -0.42 9.60
C THR A 10 8.73 -1.65 9.12
N ASP A 11 9.50 -2.26 10.02
CA ASP A 11 10.12 -3.60 9.84
C ASP A 11 9.11 -4.69 9.38
N GLN A 12 7.81 -4.38 9.49
CA GLN A 12 6.69 -5.27 9.17
C GLN A 12 6.46 -5.48 7.67
N ILE A 13 6.73 -4.47 6.83
CA ILE A 13 6.58 -4.58 5.37
C ILE A 13 7.95 -4.39 4.75
N LYS A 14 8.48 -5.47 4.18
CA LYS A 14 9.79 -5.45 3.49
C LYS A 14 9.59 -5.27 1.99
N PRO A 15 10.47 -4.53 1.29
CA PRO A 15 10.44 -4.43 -0.17
C PRO A 15 10.48 -5.80 -0.87
N THR A 16 11.15 -6.79 -0.26
CA THR A 16 11.22 -8.19 -0.74
C THR A 16 9.86 -8.87 -0.82
N ALA A 17 8.81 -8.32 -0.20
CA ALA A 17 7.46 -8.83 -0.39
C ALA A 17 6.92 -8.55 -1.80
N PHE A 18 7.54 -7.66 -2.59
CA PHE A 18 7.00 -7.17 -3.87
C PHE A 18 7.74 -7.69 -5.11
N TYR A 19 8.72 -8.58 -4.94
CA TYR A 19 9.39 -9.26 -6.04
C TYR A 19 9.85 -10.66 -5.63
N SER A 20 9.89 -11.58 -6.58
CA SER A 20 10.37 -12.96 -6.44
C SER A 20 11.58 -13.24 -7.34
N SER A 21 11.87 -12.33 -8.27
CA SER A 21 13.01 -12.38 -9.20
C SER A 21 13.51 -10.95 -9.50
N GLU A 22 14.70 -10.85 -10.09
CA GLU A 22 15.29 -9.56 -10.49
C GLU A 22 14.41 -8.82 -11.53
N ASP A 23 13.78 -9.55 -12.45
CA ASP A 23 12.88 -8.96 -13.46
C ASP A 23 11.62 -8.36 -12.85
N GLU A 24 11.27 -8.73 -11.62
CA GLU A 24 10.17 -8.13 -10.87
C GLU A 24 10.59 -6.88 -10.07
N LYS A 25 11.87 -6.51 -10.03
CA LYS A 25 12.34 -5.25 -9.42
C LYS A 25 12.06 -4.05 -10.32
N ILE A 26 10.80 -3.85 -10.68
CA ILE A 26 10.33 -2.75 -11.52
C ILE A 26 9.71 -1.63 -10.70
N LYS A 27 9.69 -0.44 -11.27
CA LYS A 27 9.15 0.77 -10.64
C LYS A 27 7.68 0.64 -10.20
N LEU A 28 6.86 -0.12 -10.91
CA LEU A 28 5.49 -0.39 -10.48
C LEU A 28 5.43 -1.19 -9.18
N ASN A 29 6.32 -2.18 -9.00
CA ASN A 29 6.37 -2.96 -7.77
C ASN A 29 6.86 -2.11 -6.60
N TRP A 30 7.75 -1.15 -6.85
CA TRP A 30 8.11 -0.16 -5.83
C TRP A 30 6.94 0.73 -5.43
N PHE A 31 6.16 1.21 -6.41
CA PHE A 31 4.95 1.96 -6.12
C PHE A 31 3.96 1.15 -5.26
N CYS A 32 3.76 -0.14 -5.58
CA CYS A 32 2.92 -1.02 -4.76
C CYS A 32 3.47 -1.21 -3.34
N TYR A 33 4.80 -1.28 -3.19
CA TYR A 33 5.45 -1.32 -1.88
C TYR A 33 5.16 -0.04 -1.07
N GLU A 34 5.41 1.15 -1.63
CA GLU A 34 5.11 2.43 -0.97
C GLU A 34 3.63 2.57 -0.62
N LEU A 35 2.73 2.16 -1.52
CA LEU A 35 1.30 2.14 -1.25
C LEU A 35 0.96 1.23 -0.06
N SER A 36 1.59 0.05 0.05
CA SER A 36 1.35 -0.85 1.19
C SER A 36 1.82 -0.26 2.51
N MET A 37 2.93 0.50 2.49
CA MET A 37 3.42 1.25 3.65
C MET A 37 2.41 2.34 4.06
N GLY A 38 1.88 3.09 3.08
CA GLY A 38 0.84 4.09 3.31
C GLY A 38 -0.42 3.49 3.94
N ILE A 39 -0.95 2.39 3.37
CA ILE A 39 -2.12 1.69 3.92
C ILE A 39 -1.85 1.21 5.35
N TYR A 40 -0.68 0.61 5.60
CA TYR A 40 -0.31 0.15 6.94
C TYR A 40 -0.29 1.30 7.94
N ASN A 41 0.32 2.43 7.59
CA ASN A 41 0.41 3.60 8.45
C ASN A 41 -0.97 4.19 8.76
N GLU A 42 -1.84 4.37 7.76
CA GLU A 42 -3.20 4.88 7.96
C GLU A 42 -4.03 3.97 8.87
N LEU A 43 -3.96 2.65 8.67
CA LEU A 43 -4.65 1.68 9.52
C LEU A 43 -4.10 1.68 10.95
N LYS A 44 -2.79 1.80 11.12
CA LYS A 44 -2.15 1.84 12.43
C LYS A 44 -2.46 3.13 13.19
N GLU A 45 -2.35 4.28 12.53
CA GLU A 45 -2.58 5.57 13.17
C GLU A 45 -4.05 5.72 13.62
N HIS A 46 -5.00 5.28 12.79
CA HIS A 46 -6.41 5.60 13.01
C HIS A 46 -7.24 4.44 13.57
N LEU A 47 -6.86 3.19 13.33
CA LEU A 47 -7.70 2.02 13.63
C LEU A 47 -7.07 0.98 14.56
N GLU A 48 -5.80 1.08 14.91
CA GLU A 48 -5.07 0.06 15.69
C GLU A 48 -5.85 -0.41 16.94
N LYS A 49 -6.31 0.51 17.79
CA LYS A 49 -7.04 0.16 19.02
C LYS A 49 -8.33 -0.62 18.75
N ARG A 50 -8.99 -0.39 17.61
CA ARG A 50 -10.22 -1.11 17.22
C ARG A 50 -9.87 -2.46 16.61
N LEU A 51 -8.90 -2.50 15.71
CA LEU A 51 -8.41 -3.73 15.07
C LEU A 51 -7.90 -4.75 16.10
N LYS A 52 -7.19 -4.29 17.15
CA LYS A 52 -6.76 -5.16 18.26
C LYS A 52 -7.91 -5.86 18.99
N LYS A 53 -9.11 -5.26 19.05
CA LYS A 53 -10.29 -5.93 19.65
C LYS A 53 -10.75 -7.14 18.83
N TYR A 54 -10.46 -7.14 17.54
CA TYR A 54 -10.72 -8.25 16.62
C TYR A 54 -9.51 -9.21 16.49
N LYS A 55 -8.51 -9.08 17.37
CA LYS A 55 -7.26 -9.85 17.33
C LYS A 55 -6.46 -9.67 16.04
N ILE A 56 -6.65 -8.54 15.35
CA ILE A 56 -5.85 -8.13 14.20
C ILE A 56 -4.63 -7.40 14.74
N ASP A 57 -3.47 -8.03 14.62
CA ASP A 57 -2.17 -7.53 15.06
C ASP A 57 -1.40 -6.82 13.92
N ASP A 58 -0.24 -6.27 14.25
CA ASP A 58 0.60 -5.52 13.30
C ASP A 58 1.00 -6.37 12.09
N LYS A 59 1.27 -7.66 12.30
CA LYS A 59 1.60 -8.60 11.23
C LYS A 59 0.39 -8.82 10.31
N SER A 60 -0.80 -8.91 10.87
CA SER A 60 -2.06 -9.04 10.11
C SER A 60 -2.35 -7.80 9.30
N ILE A 61 -2.15 -6.61 9.86
CA ILE A 61 -2.29 -5.33 9.14
C ILE A 61 -1.27 -5.26 8.01
N ALA A 62 0.00 -5.61 8.26
CA ALA A 62 1.04 -5.60 7.24
C ALA A 62 0.73 -6.58 6.09
N GLY A 63 0.32 -7.81 6.43
CA GLY A 63 -0.10 -8.80 5.43
C GLY A 63 -1.29 -8.31 4.58
N PHE A 64 -2.27 -7.69 5.22
CA PHE A 64 -3.41 -7.10 4.53
C PHE A 64 -3.01 -5.95 3.59
N SER A 65 -2.14 -5.03 4.05
CA SER A 65 -1.64 -3.94 3.22
C SER A 65 -0.88 -4.45 2.00
N ILE A 66 -0.04 -5.48 2.16
CA ILE A 66 0.65 -6.14 1.04
C ILE A 66 -0.37 -6.77 0.08
N TYR A 67 -1.35 -7.50 0.62
CA TYR A 67 -2.40 -8.15 -0.17
C TYR A 67 -3.17 -7.15 -1.02
N ILE A 68 -3.65 -6.05 -0.45
CA ILE A 68 -4.40 -5.02 -1.17
C ILE A 68 -3.53 -4.40 -2.28
N SER A 69 -2.33 -3.94 -1.95
CA SER A 69 -1.45 -3.28 -2.93
C SER A 69 -1.06 -4.18 -4.10
N LYS A 70 -0.94 -5.49 -3.89
CA LYS A 70 -0.74 -6.46 -4.97
C LYS A 70 -2.00 -6.71 -5.77
N THR A 71 -3.14 -6.85 -5.11
CA THR A 71 -4.43 -7.17 -5.73
C THR A 71 -4.86 -6.08 -6.71
N ILE A 72 -4.67 -4.81 -6.35
CA ILE A 72 -5.08 -3.68 -7.20
C ILE A 72 -4.06 -3.33 -8.30
N LYS A 73 -2.95 -4.08 -8.43
CA LYS A 73 -1.88 -3.77 -9.39
C LYS A 73 -2.40 -3.72 -10.83
N GLU A 74 -3.29 -4.64 -11.19
CA GLU A 74 -3.90 -4.65 -12.52
C GLU A 74 -4.83 -3.44 -12.73
N ASP A 75 -5.59 -3.05 -11.71
CA ASP A 75 -6.46 -1.86 -11.78
C ASP A 75 -5.64 -0.58 -11.93
N ILE A 76 -4.49 -0.49 -11.26
CA ILE A 76 -3.52 0.60 -11.47
C ILE A 76 -3.09 0.64 -12.94
N LEU A 77 -2.69 -0.50 -13.52
CA LEU A 77 -2.30 -0.56 -14.93
C LEU A 77 -3.43 -0.14 -15.86
N GLN A 78 -4.65 -0.61 -15.61
CA GLN A 78 -5.83 -0.23 -16.38
C GLN A 78 -6.09 1.28 -16.28
N LYS A 79 -6.00 1.86 -15.08
CA LYS A 79 -6.16 3.29 -14.84
C LYS A 79 -5.10 4.10 -15.60
N LEU A 80 -3.85 3.67 -15.55
CA LEU A 80 -2.72 4.32 -16.26
C LEU A 80 -2.82 4.21 -17.78
N SER A 81 -3.45 3.14 -18.29
CA SER A 81 -3.73 2.98 -19.72
C SER A 81 -5.00 3.70 -20.19
N GLY A 82 -5.74 4.35 -19.28
CA GLY A 82 -7.00 5.01 -19.56
C GLY A 82 -8.20 4.06 -19.77
N LYS A 83 -8.04 2.76 -19.49
CA LYS A 83 -9.12 1.76 -19.61
C LYS A 83 -10.20 1.92 -18.55
N ILE A 84 -9.83 2.39 -17.36
CA ILE A 84 -10.76 2.69 -16.27
C ILE A 84 -10.54 4.10 -15.75
N GLU A 85 -11.61 4.74 -15.30
CA GLU A 85 -11.55 6.10 -14.74
C GLU A 85 -10.96 6.10 -13.32
N ARG A 86 -11.23 5.07 -12.52
CA ARG A 86 -10.88 5.02 -11.09
C ARG A 86 -10.48 3.61 -10.67
N VAL A 87 -9.55 3.53 -9.73
CA VAL A 87 -9.24 2.29 -8.99
C VAL A 87 -10.28 2.15 -7.89
N CYS A 88 -10.87 0.96 -7.72
CA CYS A 88 -11.95 0.72 -6.76
C CYS A 88 -11.49 -0.23 -5.66
N PHE A 89 -11.63 0.21 -4.41
CA PHE A 89 -11.42 -0.64 -3.24
C PHE A 89 -12.77 -1.18 -2.76
N SER A 90 -13.01 -2.47 -2.97
CA SER A 90 -14.29 -3.12 -2.69
C SER A 90 -14.38 -3.60 -1.24
N TYR A 91 -15.60 -3.61 -0.70
CA TYR A 91 -15.91 -4.14 0.61
C TYR A 91 -15.51 -5.61 0.74
N GLU A 92 -15.73 -6.40 -0.32
CA GLU A 92 -15.42 -7.82 -0.39
C GLU A 92 -13.93 -8.10 -0.21
N MET A 93 -13.03 -7.21 -0.68
CA MET A 93 -11.60 -7.37 -0.47
C MET A 93 -11.22 -7.34 1.01
N VAL A 94 -11.91 -6.52 1.82
CA VAL A 94 -11.67 -6.42 3.26
C VAL A 94 -12.26 -7.62 3.98
N VAL A 95 -13.52 -7.96 3.71
CA VAL A 95 -14.22 -9.04 4.42
C VAL A 95 -13.67 -10.41 4.05
N SER A 96 -13.21 -10.62 2.82
CA SER A 96 -12.55 -11.87 2.43
C SER A 96 -11.26 -12.10 3.23
N TYR A 97 -10.54 -11.03 3.56
CA TYR A 97 -9.30 -11.11 4.33
C TYR A 97 -9.57 -11.13 5.85
N PHE A 98 -10.55 -10.37 6.32
CA PHE A 98 -10.95 -10.25 7.72
C PHE A 98 -12.45 -10.52 7.92
N PRO A 99 -12.87 -11.80 7.90
CA PRO A 99 -14.29 -12.17 7.87
C PRO A 99 -15.06 -11.89 9.17
N THR A 100 -14.36 -11.52 10.24
CA THR A 100 -14.95 -11.28 11.56
C THR A 100 -15.26 -9.81 11.84
N LEU A 101 -14.93 -8.91 10.90
CA LEU A 101 -15.15 -7.47 11.07
C LEU A 101 -16.62 -7.09 10.89
N ASP A 102 -17.07 -6.14 11.70
CA ASP A 102 -18.35 -5.47 11.48
C ASP A 102 -18.27 -4.46 10.32
N ASP A 103 -19.41 -4.19 9.68
CA ASP A 103 -19.52 -3.29 8.52
C ASP A 103 -18.91 -1.91 8.77
N ARG A 104 -19.10 -1.38 9.99
CA ARG A 104 -18.62 -0.05 10.35
C ARG A 104 -17.10 0.01 10.39
N LEU A 105 -16.45 -1.06 10.84
CA LEU A 105 -15.00 -1.15 10.85
C LEU A 105 -14.47 -1.41 9.44
N VAL A 106 -15.17 -2.21 8.63
CA VAL A 106 -14.83 -2.38 7.21
C VAL A 106 -14.87 -1.06 6.46
N SER A 107 -15.94 -0.27 6.60
CA SER A 107 -16.02 1.06 5.96
C SER A 107 -14.85 1.96 6.34
N LYS A 108 -14.46 1.96 7.62
CA LYS A 108 -13.30 2.75 8.08
C LYS A 108 -11.98 2.27 7.52
N MET A 109 -11.82 0.97 7.30
CA MET A 109 -10.64 0.45 6.63
C MET A 109 -10.61 0.89 5.18
N LEU A 110 -11.74 0.88 4.49
CA LEU A 110 -11.85 1.41 3.12
C LEU A 110 -11.51 2.90 3.07
N ASP A 111 -12.00 3.71 4.01
CA ASP A 111 -11.66 5.14 4.11
C ASP A 111 -10.14 5.34 4.27
N ALA A 112 -9.51 4.54 5.13
CA ALA A 112 -8.05 4.58 5.36
C ALA A 112 -7.25 4.17 4.10
N ILE A 113 -7.72 3.14 3.38
CA ILE A 113 -7.10 2.69 2.13
C ILE A 113 -7.23 3.76 1.04
N LEU A 114 -8.41 4.37 0.89
CA LEU A 114 -8.67 5.44 -0.07
C LEU A 114 -7.80 6.66 0.23
N LYS A 115 -7.66 7.03 1.51
CA LYS A 115 -6.77 8.10 1.93
C LYS A 115 -5.31 7.82 1.57
N ALA A 116 -4.80 6.63 1.89
CA ALA A 116 -3.44 6.23 1.51
C ALA A 116 -3.22 6.25 -0.01
N TRP A 117 -4.23 5.83 -0.78
CA TRP A 117 -4.19 5.87 -2.24
C TRP A 117 -4.11 7.30 -2.78
N ASP A 118 -4.97 8.20 -2.30
CA ASP A 118 -4.99 9.60 -2.74
C ASP A 118 -3.71 10.33 -2.35
N GLU A 119 -3.18 10.08 -1.15
CA GLU A 119 -1.89 10.61 -0.69
C GLU A 119 -0.74 10.11 -1.57
N GLN A 120 -0.67 8.81 -1.86
CA GLN A 120 0.36 8.23 -2.73
C GLN A 120 0.31 8.83 -4.15
N LEU A 121 -0.88 9.04 -4.71
CA LEU A 121 -1.04 9.71 -6.00
C LEU A 121 -0.57 11.17 -5.94
N GLY A 122 -0.93 11.91 -4.90
CA GLY A 122 -0.49 13.29 -4.70
C GLY A 122 1.03 13.41 -4.62
N PHE A 123 1.71 12.50 -3.92
CA PHE A 123 3.17 12.45 -3.89
C PHE A 123 3.77 12.15 -5.27
N CYS A 124 3.11 11.30 -6.07
CA CYS A 124 3.62 10.93 -7.39
C CYS A 124 3.64 12.08 -8.41
N GLU A 125 2.82 13.13 -8.23
CA GLU A 125 2.81 14.29 -9.13
C GLU A 125 4.13 15.07 -9.11
N ALA A 126 4.82 15.08 -7.96
CA ALA A 126 6.09 15.78 -7.77
C ALA A 126 7.30 14.84 -7.62
N CYS A 127 7.08 13.53 -7.56
CA CYS A 127 8.12 12.56 -7.27
C CYS A 127 9.12 12.40 -8.44
N PRO A 128 10.43 12.59 -8.22
CA PRO A 128 11.44 12.45 -9.28
C PRO A 128 11.61 11.00 -9.74
N THR A 129 11.19 10.02 -8.94
CA THR A 129 11.40 8.60 -9.25
C THR A 129 10.53 8.11 -10.40
N ARG A 130 9.43 8.82 -10.71
CA ARG A 130 8.59 8.53 -11.89
C ARG A 130 8.06 7.09 -11.93
N CYS A 131 7.72 6.54 -10.77
CA CYS A 131 7.34 5.12 -10.65
C CYS A 131 6.20 4.72 -11.58
N ILE A 132 5.26 5.65 -11.80
CA ILE A 132 4.08 5.45 -12.64
C ILE A 132 4.39 5.57 -14.13
N SER A 133 5.06 6.64 -14.57
CA SER A 133 5.34 6.88 -15.99
C SER A 133 6.38 5.92 -16.54
N GLU A 134 7.34 5.50 -15.70
CA GLU A 134 8.39 4.53 -16.02
C GLU A 134 8.12 3.15 -15.40
N LYS A 135 6.85 2.78 -15.20
CA LYS A 135 6.38 1.56 -14.50
C LYS A 135 7.09 0.24 -14.81
N GLY A 136 7.56 0.04 -16.04
CA GLY A 136 8.26 -1.17 -16.47
C GLY A 136 9.79 -1.10 -16.36
N ALA A 137 10.35 0.06 -16.00
CA ALA A 137 11.79 0.22 -15.83
C ALA A 137 12.25 -0.44 -14.52
N TYR A 138 13.50 -0.90 -14.54
CA TYR A 138 14.18 -1.40 -13.34
C TYR A 138 14.20 -0.33 -12.24
N CYS A 139 14.06 -0.77 -11.00
CA CYS A 139 13.98 0.08 -9.83
C CYS A 139 15.15 -0.22 -8.88
N THR A 140 16.19 0.61 -8.95
CA THR A 140 17.41 0.48 -8.13
C THR A 140 17.12 0.63 -6.63
N MET A 141 16.00 1.25 -6.25
CA MET A 141 15.54 1.31 -4.86
C MET A 141 15.14 -0.05 -4.29
N PHE A 142 15.22 -1.16 -5.02
CA PHE A 142 15.19 -2.48 -4.40
C PHE A 142 16.58 -2.95 -3.93
N ASP A 143 17.65 -2.29 -4.37
CA ASP A 143 19.05 -2.65 -4.14
C ASP A 143 19.76 -1.68 -3.17
N ASP A 144 19.40 -0.40 -3.22
CA ASP A 144 20.08 0.71 -2.52
C ASP A 144 19.65 0.90 -1.04
N GLY A 145 19.73 -0.16 -0.23
CA GLY A 145 19.37 -0.12 1.20
C GLY A 145 20.32 0.70 2.11
N PRO A 146 19.90 1.03 3.35
CA PRO A 146 19.07 0.14 4.18
C PRO A 146 17.64 0.67 4.39
N TYR A 147 16.68 -0.17 4.01
CA TYR A 147 15.26 -0.01 4.31
C TYR A 147 14.99 -0.35 5.77
#